data_AF-A0A9X1KSU1-F1
#
_entry.id   AF-A0A9X1KSU1-F1
#
_cell.length_a   1.000
_cell.length_b   1.000
_cell.length_c   1.000
_cell.angle_alpha   90.00
_cell.angle_beta   90.00
_cell.angle_gamma   90.00
#
_symmetry.space_group_name_H-M   'P 1'
#
loop_
_entity.id
_entity.type
_entity.pdbx_description
1 polymer ?
#
loop_
_entity_poly.entity_id
_entity_poly.type
_entity_poly.pdbx_seq_one_letter_code
_entity_poly.pdbx_strand_id
1 'polypeptide(L)'
;MGTQKKQQFINTAFALLVAAFIINGCNPSNTVSPIDDLIDQFPGMTLIRGAENVEITVNRNNSTAFYNINLAGLDAEAISLAGDYKAWCTQWDISIGSNNAVYEAAKVYDIAGEGYWKNVVYLVNKADDYLAADSTLQWTELQVAVWAMINHKKIELTPDFVTRLDNEFRDVRIDVIQQVIADVDVKINGWDFTQIDNSILYVEISDDVQDLVIVRPKD
;
A
#
# COMPACT_ATOMS: atom_id res chain seq x y z
N MET A 1 48.00 -70.96 -13.56
CA MET A 1 48.26 -71.46 -12.19
C MET A 1 47.82 -70.36 -11.25
N GLY A 2 46.79 -70.46 -10.41
CA GLY A 2 46.20 -71.61 -9.75
C GLY A 2 46.10 -71.25 -8.26
N THR A 3 44.90 -71.34 -7.69
CA THR A 3 44.57 -71.52 -6.24
C THR A 3 45.05 -70.45 -5.23
N GLN A 4 44.15 -69.65 -4.65
CA GLN A 4 43.28 -69.90 -3.47
C GLN A 4 43.96 -69.90 -2.07
N LYS A 5 43.38 -69.07 -1.18
CA LYS A 5 43.08 -69.23 0.27
C LYS A 5 44.04 -68.71 1.35
N LYS A 6 43.51 -67.76 2.16
CA LYS A 6 43.40 -67.67 3.65
C LYS A 6 42.98 -66.21 3.98
N GLN A 7 41.82 -65.81 4.52
CA GLN A 7 41.00 -66.19 5.70
C GLN A 7 41.85 -66.20 6.98
N GLN A 8 41.67 -65.40 8.05
CA GLN A 8 40.60 -64.66 8.76
C GLN A 8 41.27 -63.47 9.51
N PHE A 9 40.62 -62.37 9.88
CA PHE A 9 39.82 -62.10 11.10
C PHE A 9 39.14 -60.72 10.87
N ILE A 10 37.82 -60.59 10.75
CA ILE A 10 36.77 -60.49 11.79
C ILE A 10 36.93 -59.28 12.73
N ASN A 11 35.82 -58.53 12.86
CA ASN A 11 35.45 -57.44 13.80
C ASN A 11 35.78 -56.01 13.29
N THR A 12 34.85 -55.06 13.12
CA THR A 12 33.53 -54.86 13.75
C THR A 12 32.67 -53.92 12.88
N ALA A 13 31.37 -54.21 12.89
CA ALA A 13 30.21 -53.45 12.42
C ALA A 13 30.29 -51.91 12.39
N PHE A 14 29.70 -51.29 11.36
CA PHE A 14 28.55 -50.39 11.55
C PHE A 14 27.79 -50.17 10.23
N ALA A 15 26.46 -50.15 10.35
CA ALA A 15 25.47 -50.15 9.27
C ALA A 15 25.21 -48.76 8.69
N LEU A 16 24.74 -48.69 7.43
CA LEU A 16 23.44 -48.06 7.12
C LEU A 16 23.03 -48.32 5.66
N LEU A 17 21.79 -48.75 5.49
CA LEU A 17 21.10 -49.01 4.24
C LEU A 17 19.82 -48.18 4.27
N VAL A 18 19.63 -47.24 3.35
CA VAL A 18 18.30 -46.70 3.02
C VAL A 18 18.20 -46.43 1.53
N ALA A 19 17.10 -46.93 0.98
CA ALA A 19 16.78 -47.13 -0.42
C ALA A 19 16.38 -45.86 -1.17
N ALA A 20 16.62 -45.90 -2.47
CA ALA A 20 16.00 -45.03 -3.45
C ALA A 20 14.51 -45.38 -3.65
N PHE A 21 13.66 -44.36 -3.71
CA PHE A 21 12.35 -44.42 -4.34
C PHE A 21 12.25 -43.34 -5.40
N ILE A 22 11.82 -43.75 -6.60
CA ILE A 22 11.59 -42.90 -7.77
C ILE A 22 10.08 -42.96 -8.08
N ILE A 23 9.50 -41.80 -8.44
CA ILE A 23 8.32 -41.50 -9.28
C ILE A 23 6.96 -42.19 -9.05
N ASN A 24 5.91 -41.37 -8.85
CA ASN A 24 4.85 -41.10 -9.85
C ASN A 24 3.72 -40.24 -9.27
N GLY A 25 3.24 -39.25 -10.03
CA GLY A 25 1.96 -38.59 -9.74
C GLY A 25 1.80 -37.20 -10.33
N CYS A 26 1.59 -37.11 -11.65
CA CYS A 26 1.01 -35.93 -12.29
C CYS A 26 -0.42 -36.31 -12.69
N ASN A 27 -1.47 -35.70 -12.11
CA ASN A 27 -2.61 -35.09 -12.83
C ASN A 27 -3.72 -34.52 -11.90
N PRO A 28 -4.65 -33.69 -12.42
CA PRO A 28 -4.91 -32.35 -11.90
C PRO A 28 -6.33 -32.17 -11.38
N SER A 29 -6.51 -31.36 -10.33
CA SER A 29 -7.82 -30.77 -10.03
C SER A 29 -7.72 -29.80 -8.86
N ASN A 30 -8.17 -28.57 -9.12
CA ASN A 30 -8.77 -27.66 -8.16
C ASN A 30 -7.86 -27.13 -7.05
N THR A 31 -7.25 -25.98 -7.30
CA THR A 31 -7.58 -24.82 -6.48
C THR A 31 -7.42 -23.60 -7.37
N VAL A 32 -8.56 -23.11 -7.89
CA VAL A 32 -8.70 -21.67 -8.04
C VAL A 32 -8.34 -21.13 -6.66
N SER A 33 -7.30 -20.32 -6.50
CA SER A 33 -7.22 -19.43 -5.34
C SER A 33 -7.98 -18.18 -5.73
N PRO A 34 -9.25 -18.04 -5.35
CA PRO A 34 -9.98 -16.82 -5.63
C PRO A 34 -9.79 -15.90 -4.41
N ILE A 35 -9.23 -14.72 -4.64
CA ILE A 35 -9.49 -13.50 -3.85
C ILE A 35 -8.73 -13.36 -2.52
N ASP A 36 -8.37 -14.43 -1.82
CA ASP A 36 -7.74 -14.30 -0.49
C ASP A 36 -6.30 -13.73 -0.51
N ASP A 37 -5.58 -13.83 -1.63
CA ASP A 37 -4.17 -13.36 -1.74
C ASP A 37 -4.03 -11.84 -1.95
N LEU A 38 -5.11 -11.09 -2.18
CA LEU A 38 -5.06 -9.63 -2.36
C LEU A 38 -5.20 -8.85 -1.04
N ILE A 39 -5.81 -9.45 -0.01
CA ILE A 39 -6.02 -8.84 1.31
C ILE A 39 -4.69 -8.72 2.09
N ASP A 40 -3.65 -9.46 1.69
CA ASP A 40 -2.35 -9.48 2.35
C ASP A 40 -1.41 -8.31 1.99
N GLN A 41 -1.77 -7.41 1.06
CA GLN A 41 -0.89 -6.30 0.66
C GLN A 41 -0.90 -5.10 1.60
N PHE A 42 -2.02 -4.80 2.27
CA PHE A 42 -2.10 -3.72 3.26
C PHE A 42 -2.93 -4.12 4.49
N PRO A 43 -2.30 -4.26 5.67
CA PRO A 43 -3.01 -4.71 6.86
C PRO A 43 -3.96 -3.62 7.39
N GLY A 44 -5.05 -4.05 8.02
CA GLY A 44 -5.98 -3.14 8.70
C GLY A 44 -6.76 -2.27 7.71
N MET A 45 -7.49 -2.90 6.79
CA MET A 45 -8.47 -2.24 5.94
C MET A 45 -9.80 -2.95 6.09
N THR A 46 -10.88 -2.19 6.32
CA THR A 46 -12.24 -2.74 6.42
C THR A 46 -13.05 -2.26 5.23
N LEU A 47 -13.45 -3.19 4.35
CA LEU A 47 -14.29 -2.89 3.20
C LEU A 47 -15.61 -2.27 3.67
N ILE A 48 -15.99 -1.12 3.08
CA ILE A 48 -17.26 -0.48 3.38
C ILE A 48 -18.36 -1.16 2.58
N ARG A 49 -19.37 -1.69 3.28
CA ARG A 49 -20.52 -2.35 2.66
C ARG A 49 -21.25 -1.40 1.70
N GLY A 50 -21.41 -1.82 0.45
CA GLY A 50 -22.03 -1.04 -0.63
C GLY A 50 -21.05 -0.18 -1.44
N ALA A 51 -19.74 -0.30 -1.16
CA ALA A 51 -18.67 0.39 -1.86
C ALA A 51 -17.71 -0.58 -2.56
N GLU A 52 -18.22 -1.70 -3.09
CA GLU A 52 -17.44 -2.75 -3.77
C GLU A 52 -17.34 -2.58 -5.30
N ASN A 53 -18.17 -1.72 -5.88
CA ASN A 53 -18.23 -1.50 -7.33
C ASN A 53 -18.39 -0.01 -7.66
N VAL A 54 -17.47 0.80 -7.14
CA VAL A 54 -17.50 2.26 -7.23
C VAL A 54 -16.91 2.71 -8.56
N GLU A 55 -17.54 3.69 -9.17
CA GLU A 55 -16.97 4.44 -10.29
C GLU A 55 -16.15 5.59 -9.72
N ILE A 56 -14.92 5.74 -10.21
CA ILE A 56 -14.04 6.84 -9.82
C ILE A 56 -13.65 7.66 -11.05
N THR A 57 -13.74 8.99 -10.94
CA THR A 57 -13.19 9.90 -11.94
C THR A 57 -12.01 10.66 -11.36
N VAL A 58 -10.85 10.54 -11.98
CA VAL A 58 -9.57 11.06 -11.48
C VAL A 58 -9.14 12.31 -12.25
N ASN A 59 -8.93 13.39 -11.51
CA ASN A 59 -8.49 14.67 -12.03
C ASN A 59 -7.24 15.15 -11.30
N ARG A 60 -6.31 15.75 -12.04
CA ARG A 60 -5.08 16.20 -11.43
C ARG A 60 -5.32 17.35 -10.44
N ASN A 61 -4.73 17.24 -9.26
CA ASN A 61 -4.60 18.35 -8.31
C ASN A 61 -3.10 18.66 -8.20
N ASN A 62 -2.70 19.89 -8.51
CA ASN A 62 -1.29 20.31 -8.45
C ASN A 62 -1.13 21.47 -7.46
N SER A 63 -2.00 21.55 -6.46
CA SER A 63 -2.01 22.66 -5.50
C SER A 63 -2.03 22.19 -4.05
N THR A 64 -2.92 21.27 -3.70
CA THR A 64 -3.25 20.94 -2.30
C THR A 64 -3.25 19.45 -1.99
N ALA A 65 -3.24 18.62 -3.02
CA ALA A 65 -3.11 17.18 -2.99
C ALA A 65 -2.60 16.74 -4.38
N PHE A 66 -2.40 15.43 -4.60
CA PHE A 66 -1.94 14.93 -5.89
C PHE A 66 -3.07 14.74 -6.91
N TYR A 67 -4.24 14.32 -6.43
CA TYR A 67 -5.45 14.22 -7.26
C TYR A 67 -6.66 14.82 -6.55
N ASN A 68 -7.66 15.18 -7.34
CA ASN A 68 -9.05 15.21 -6.90
C ASN A 68 -9.75 14.04 -7.58
N ILE A 69 -10.56 13.31 -6.84
CA ILE A 69 -11.40 12.26 -7.40
C ILE A 69 -12.87 12.53 -7.13
N ASN A 70 -13.72 12.07 -8.04
CA ASN A 70 -15.15 11.93 -7.80
C ASN A 70 -15.48 10.46 -7.53
N LEU A 71 -16.19 10.16 -6.44
CA LEU A 71 -16.76 8.84 -6.18
C LEU A 71 -18.24 8.82 -6.59
N ALA A 72 -18.61 7.85 -7.42
CA ALA A 72 -19.96 7.63 -7.92
C ALA A 72 -20.28 6.13 -8.01
N GLY A 73 -21.51 5.78 -8.40
CA GLY A 73 -21.91 4.38 -8.60
C GLY A 73 -21.98 3.52 -7.33
N LEU A 74 -22.04 4.16 -6.14
CA LEU A 74 -22.18 3.46 -4.86
C LEU A 74 -23.59 2.90 -4.66
N ASP A 75 -23.68 1.79 -3.91
CA ASP A 75 -24.96 1.23 -3.48
C ASP A 75 -25.65 2.13 -2.45
N ALA A 76 -26.94 1.88 -2.20
CA ALA A 76 -27.76 2.68 -1.29
C ALA A 76 -27.17 2.78 0.13
N GLU A 77 -26.50 1.72 0.58
CA GLU A 77 -25.82 1.65 1.87
C GLU A 77 -24.62 2.60 2.01
N ALA A 78 -23.95 2.92 0.89
CA ALA A 78 -22.72 3.71 0.87
C ALA A 78 -22.89 5.03 0.10
N ILE A 79 -24.11 5.39 -0.32
CA ILE A 79 -24.36 6.57 -1.15
C ILE A 79 -23.90 7.89 -0.49
N SER A 80 -23.78 7.93 0.84
CA SER A 80 -23.22 9.07 1.58
C SER A 80 -21.71 9.29 1.35
N LEU A 81 -21.02 8.31 0.75
CA LEU A 81 -19.62 8.43 0.32
C LEU A 81 -19.48 9.05 -1.07
N ALA A 82 -20.57 9.32 -1.79
CA ALA A 82 -20.47 9.94 -3.10
C ALA A 82 -20.02 11.41 -2.96
N GLY A 83 -19.12 11.86 -3.83
CA GLY A 83 -18.63 13.24 -3.81
C GLY A 83 -17.23 13.42 -4.36
N ASP A 84 -16.74 14.65 -4.26
CA ASP A 84 -15.41 15.06 -4.71
C ASP A 84 -14.44 15.15 -3.52
N TYR A 85 -13.29 14.48 -3.63
CA TYR A 85 -12.33 14.37 -2.55
C TYR A 85 -10.89 14.62 -3.03
N LYS A 86 -10.07 15.19 -2.14
CA LYS A 86 -8.62 15.20 -2.30
C LYS A 86 -8.10 13.77 -2.17
N ALA A 87 -7.15 13.41 -3.02
CA ALA A 87 -6.57 12.08 -3.08
C ALA A 87 -5.04 12.14 -3.16
N TRP A 88 -4.42 11.14 -2.52
CA TRP A 88 -2.98 10.93 -2.43
C TRP A 88 -2.65 9.53 -2.96
N CYS A 89 -1.54 9.39 -3.68
CA CYS A 89 -1.10 8.09 -4.16
C CYS A 89 -0.51 7.26 -3.02
N THR A 90 -0.74 5.95 -3.09
CA THR A 90 -0.26 4.99 -2.08
C THR A 90 1.08 4.35 -2.49
N GLN A 91 1.39 4.32 -3.78
CA GLN A 91 2.64 3.83 -4.33
C GLN A 91 3.31 4.92 -5.19
N TRP A 92 4.62 4.80 -5.36
CA TRP A 92 5.45 5.76 -6.10
C TRP A 92 5.79 5.28 -7.52
N ASP A 93 5.56 3.99 -7.81
CA ASP A 93 5.95 3.32 -9.06
C ASP A 93 4.80 2.73 -9.85
N ILE A 94 3.57 2.98 -9.44
CA ILE A 94 2.37 2.61 -10.20
C ILE A 94 1.73 3.89 -10.72
N SER A 95 1.36 3.87 -12.00
CA SER A 95 0.74 5.02 -12.65
C SER A 95 -0.78 4.97 -12.54
N ILE A 96 -1.40 6.14 -12.59
CA ILE A 96 -2.84 6.30 -12.84
C ILE A 96 -3.03 7.40 -13.87
N GLY A 97 -3.91 7.13 -14.83
CA GLY A 97 -4.39 8.16 -15.75
C GLY A 97 -5.10 9.28 -15.00
N SER A 98 -5.03 10.49 -15.54
CA SER A 98 -5.62 11.69 -14.94
C SER A 98 -6.32 12.56 -15.99
N ASN A 99 -7.11 13.52 -15.54
CA ASN A 99 -7.86 14.48 -16.35
C ASN A 99 -9.07 13.82 -17.03
N ASN A 100 -10.07 13.47 -16.21
CA ASN A 100 -11.26 12.68 -16.56
C ASN A 100 -10.96 11.22 -16.88
N ALA A 101 -9.91 10.65 -16.28
CA ALA A 101 -9.72 9.21 -16.31
C ALA A 101 -10.79 8.55 -15.44
N VAL A 102 -11.52 7.60 -15.99
CA VAL A 102 -12.60 6.88 -15.29
C VAL A 102 -12.19 5.44 -15.07
N TYR A 103 -12.40 4.96 -13.86
CA TYR A 103 -12.22 3.55 -13.50
C TYR A 103 -13.49 3.04 -12.86
N GLU A 104 -13.88 1.83 -13.24
CA GLU A 104 -15.04 1.13 -12.69
C GLU A 104 -14.57 0.00 -11.77
N ALA A 105 -15.48 -0.54 -10.97
CA ALA A 105 -15.22 -1.66 -10.05
C ALA A 105 -14.15 -1.38 -8.97
N ALA A 106 -13.98 -0.11 -8.59
CA ALA A 106 -13.14 0.25 -7.46
C ALA A 106 -13.82 -0.13 -6.13
N LYS A 107 -13.01 -0.39 -5.10
CA LYS A 107 -13.47 -0.71 -3.75
C LYS A 107 -13.01 0.36 -2.77
N VAL A 108 -13.87 0.72 -1.82
CA VAL A 108 -13.54 1.72 -0.78
C VAL A 108 -13.48 1.07 0.59
N TYR A 109 -12.39 1.32 1.30
CA TYR A 109 -12.10 0.77 2.62
C TYR A 109 -11.97 1.89 3.65
N ASP A 110 -12.44 1.61 4.86
CA ASP A 110 -12.11 2.39 6.04
C ASP A 110 -10.73 1.94 6.58
N ILE A 111 -9.88 2.94 6.85
CA ILE A 111 -8.53 2.77 7.42
C ILE A 111 -8.34 3.57 8.72
N ALA A 112 -9.36 4.31 9.18
CA ALA A 112 -9.24 5.30 10.24
C ALA A 112 -9.10 4.71 11.67
N GLY A 113 -9.17 3.40 11.85
CA GLY A 113 -9.01 2.71 13.13
C GLY A 113 -7.70 1.93 13.29
N GLU A 114 -6.87 1.89 12.26
CA GLU A 114 -5.94 0.79 12.06
C GLU A 114 -4.50 1.23 12.31
N GLY A 115 -3.79 0.46 13.15
CA GLY A 115 -2.47 0.85 13.69
C GLY A 115 -1.44 1.14 12.60
N TYR A 116 -1.50 0.39 11.50
CA TYR A 116 -0.63 0.54 10.34
C TYR A 116 -0.81 1.90 9.63
N TRP A 117 -2.04 2.38 9.53
CA TRP A 117 -2.37 3.57 8.75
C TRP A 117 -2.27 4.89 9.52
N LYS A 118 -2.05 4.83 10.84
CA LYS A 118 -2.14 6.00 11.72
C LYS A 118 -1.33 7.20 11.22
N ASN A 119 -0.06 7.00 10.85
CA ASN A 119 0.82 8.07 10.38
C ASN A 119 0.27 8.74 9.11
N VAL A 120 -0.20 7.93 8.16
CA VAL A 120 -0.78 8.40 6.90
C VAL A 120 -2.08 9.14 7.15
N VAL A 121 -2.99 8.53 7.92
CA VAL A 121 -4.28 9.12 8.32
C VAL A 121 -4.06 10.48 8.98
N TYR A 122 -3.11 10.57 9.90
CA TYR A 122 -2.76 11.83 10.55
C TYR A 122 -2.28 12.87 9.53
N LEU A 123 -1.28 12.51 8.71
CA LEU A 123 -0.67 13.42 7.75
C LEU A 123 -1.71 13.96 6.75
N VAL A 124 -2.50 13.09 6.12
CA VAL A 124 -3.46 13.51 5.09
C VAL A 124 -4.63 14.29 5.69
N ASN A 125 -5.04 13.99 6.92
CA ASN A 125 -6.05 14.76 7.63
C ASN A 125 -5.57 16.18 7.97
N LYS A 126 -4.25 16.35 8.14
CA LYS A 126 -3.61 17.63 8.50
C LYS A 126 -2.82 18.27 7.37
N ALA A 127 -2.93 17.76 6.14
CA ALA A 127 -2.15 18.24 5.00
C ALA A 127 -2.35 19.74 4.74
N ASP A 128 -3.60 20.22 4.81
CA ASP A 128 -3.91 21.64 4.66
C ASP A 128 -3.30 22.50 5.77
N ASP A 129 -3.26 22.00 7.02
CA ASP A 129 -2.63 22.69 8.15
C ASP A 129 -1.11 22.79 7.96
N TYR A 130 -0.47 21.73 7.43
CA TYR A 130 0.96 21.76 7.08
C TYR A 130 1.26 22.79 5.99
N LEU A 131 0.48 22.78 4.90
CA LEU A 131 0.66 23.73 3.78
C LEU A 131 0.36 25.18 4.19
N ALA A 132 -0.57 25.39 5.11
CA ALA A 132 -0.88 26.72 5.64
C ALA A 132 0.20 27.25 6.60
N ALA A 133 0.82 26.37 7.38
CA ALA A 133 1.81 26.74 8.39
C ALA A 133 3.20 27.07 7.79
N ASP A 134 3.56 26.47 6.66
CA ASP A 134 4.82 26.70 5.96
C ASP A 134 4.58 26.94 4.47
N SER A 135 4.69 28.19 4.03
CA SER A 135 4.49 28.58 2.64
C SER A 135 5.59 28.07 1.69
N THR A 136 6.68 27.53 2.22
CA THR A 136 7.72 26.88 1.41
C THR A 136 7.43 25.41 1.19
N LEU A 137 6.61 24.77 2.02
CA LEU A 137 6.22 23.38 1.87
C LEU A 137 5.25 23.24 0.70
N GLN A 138 5.48 22.26 -0.18
CA GLN A 138 4.59 21.97 -1.28
C GLN A 138 3.92 20.61 -1.07
N TRP A 139 2.81 20.40 -1.79
CA TRP A 139 2.07 19.14 -1.74
C TRP A 139 2.93 17.96 -2.23
N THR A 140 3.95 18.21 -3.06
CA THR A 140 4.89 17.18 -3.53
C THR A 140 5.69 16.56 -2.40
N GLU A 141 6.20 17.37 -1.45
CA GLU A 141 6.87 16.84 -0.26
C GLU A 141 5.92 16.03 0.61
N LEU A 142 4.66 16.45 0.74
CA LEU A 142 3.64 15.70 1.47
C LEU A 142 3.33 14.35 0.79
N GLN A 143 3.23 14.32 -0.53
CA GLN A 143 3.00 13.07 -1.27
C GLN A 143 4.16 12.09 -1.12
N VAL A 144 5.42 12.57 -1.13
CA VAL A 144 6.58 11.71 -0.85
C VAL A 144 6.60 11.22 0.60
N ALA A 145 6.19 12.07 1.56
CA ALA A 145 6.03 11.67 2.95
C ALA A 145 4.97 10.56 3.11
N VAL A 146 3.83 10.66 2.40
CA VAL A 146 2.80 9.60 2.37
C VAL A 146 3.41 8.27 1.91
N TRP A 147 4.15 8.25 0.80
CA TRP A 147 4.80 7.03 0.32
C TRP A 147 5.79 6.43 1.32
N ALA A 148 6.59 7.28 1.97
CA ALA A 148 7.54 6.84 2.98
C ALA A 148 6.85 6.24 4.22
N MET A 149 5.68 6.76 4.61
CA MET A 149 4.92 6.30 5.77
C MET A 149 4.13 5.01 5.53
N ILE A 150 3.54 4.84 4.34
CA ILE A 150 2.85 3.58 3.98
C ILE A 150 3.85 2.41 4.03
N ASN A 151 5.11 2.64 3.64
CA ASN A 151 6.19 1.66 3.77
C ASN A 151 5.90 0.30 3.07
N HIS A 152 5.06 0.31 2.03
CA HIS A 152 4.74 -0.88 1.21
C HIS A 152 5.97 -1.44 0.49
N LYS A 153 6.78 -0.53 -0.08
CA LYS A 153 8.14 -0.80 -0.54
C LYS A 153 9.02 0.07 0.31
N LYS A 154 9.85 -0.50 1.19
CA LYS A 154 10.72 0.28 2.07
C LYS A 154 11.46 1.35 1.28
N ILE A 155 11.12 2.61 1.55
CA ILE A 155 11.71 3.77 0.86
C ILE A 155 12.83 4.28 1.75
N GLU A 156 14.04 4.31 1.21
CA GLU A 156 15.13 5.09 1.79
C GLU A 156 15.17 6.44 1.08
N LEU A 157 14.75 7.49 1.81
CA LEU A 157 14.73 8.86 1.31
C LEU A 157 16.16 9.35 1.07
N THR A 158 16.61 9.17 -0.17
CA THR A 158 17.95 9.50 -0.66
C THR A 158 17.83 10.32 -1.95
N PRO A 159 18.85 11.11 -2.32
CA PRO A 159 18.85 11.81 -3.60
C PRO A 159 18.60 10.85 -4.77
N ASP A 160 19.19 9.65 -4.73
CA ASP A 160 19.01 8.62 -5.77
C ASP A 160 17.54 8.17 -5.89
N PHE A 161 16.83 8.01 -4.77
CA PHE A 161 15.40 7.73 -4.80
C PHE A 161 14.62 8.84 -5.52
N VAL A 162 14.89 10.11 -5.18
CA VAL A 162 14.22 11.26 -5.81
C VAL A 162 14.46 11.31 -7.32
N THR A 163 15.66 10.94 -7.79
CA THR A 163 15.96 10.92 -9.24
C THR A 163 15.15 9.91 -10.04
N ARG A 164 14.56 8.89 -9.38
CA ARG A 164 13.73 7.86 -9.99
C ARG A 164 12.26 8.25 -10.08
N LEU A 165 11.84 9.29 -9.35
CA LEU A 165 10.47 9.77 -9.36
C LEU A 165 10.18 10.56 -10.64
N ASP A 166 8.89 10.77 -10.89
CA ASP A 166 8.45 11.63 -11.99
C ASP A 166 9.00 13.05 -11.85
N ASN A 167 9.09 13.75 -13.00
CA ASN A 167 9.80 15.03 -13.11
C ASN A 167 9.35 16.09 -12.11
N GLU A 168 8.08 16.07 -11.72
CA GLU A 168 7.52 17.00 -10.73
C GLU A 168 8.08 16.83 -9.32
N PHE A 169 8.58 15.64 -8.99
CA PHE A 169 9.15 15.35 -7.68
C PHE A 169 10.66 15.60 -7.63
N ARG A 170 11.31 15.99 -8.73
CA ARG A 170 12.77 16.12 -8.79
C ARG A 170 13.34 17.18 -7.84
N ASP A 171 12.54 18.21 -7.55
CA ASP A 171 12.94 19.35 -6.72
C ASP A 171 12.48 19.21 -5.25
N VAL A 172 11.93 18.06 -4.85
CA VAL A 172 11.53 17.85 -3.46
C VAL A 172 12.72 17.88 -2.51
N ARG A 173 12.52 18.49 -1.35
CA ARG A 173 13.56 18.66 -0.33
C ARG A 173 13.49 17.51 0.67
N ILE A 174 14.49 16.62 0.64
CA ILE A 174 14.54 15.43 1.50
C ILE A 174 14.54 15.79 2.99
N ASP A 175 15.25 16.84 3.38
CA ASP A 175 15.31 17.33 4.75
C ASP A 175 13.94 17.79 5.26
N VAL A 176 13.15 18.45 4.40
CA VAL A 176 11.79 18.87 4.70
C VAL A 176 10.85 17.67 4.83
N ILE A 177 10.95 16.68 3.93
CA ILE A 177 10.17 15.45 4.01
C ILE A 177 10.47 14.71 5.33
N GLN A 178 11.75 14.60 5.70
CA GLN A 178 12.17 13.98 6.96
C GLN A 178 11.64 14.74 8.18
N GLN A 179 11.62 16.08 8.13
CA GLN A 179 11.04 16.90 9.18
C GLN A 179 9.53 16.66 9.33
N VAL A 180 8.78 16.57 8.23
CA VAL A 180 7.35 16.25 8.25
C VAL A 180 7.12 14.87 8.88
N ILE A 181 7.89 13.85 8.46
CA ILE A 181 7.75 12.50 9.02
C ILE A 181 8.03 12.49 10.53
N ALA A 182 9.12 13.13 10.96
CA ALA A 182 9.47 13.21 12.37
C ALA A 182 8.42 13.97 13.19
N ASP A 183 7.85 15.04 12.64
CA ASP A 183 6.79 15.80 13.31
C ASP A 183 5.50 14.98 13.46
N VAL A 184 5.12 14.20 12.44
CA VAL A 184 4.00 13.26 12.53
C VAL A 184 4.27 12.21 13.61
N ASP A 185 5.45 11.59 13.61
CA ASP A 185 5.82 10.58 14.62
C ASP A 185 5.75 11.12 16.06
N VAL A 186 6.07 12.40 16.26
CA VAL A 186 5.94 13.05 17.56
C VAL A 186 4.48 13.32 17.91
N LYS A 187 3.71 13.92 16.98
CA LYS A 187 2.34 14.39 17.24
C LYS A 187 1.32 13.26 17.35
N ILE A 188 1.59 12.12 16.71
CA ILE A 188 0.70 10.98 16.75
C ILE A 188 0.64 10.31 18.12
N ASN A 189 1.73 10.44 18.89
CA ASN A 189 1.80 9.94 20.26
C ASN A 189 0.88 10.78 21.17
N GLY A 190 -0.31 10.26 21.43
CA GLY A 190 -1.35 10.95 22.20
C GLY A 190 -2.40 11.65 21.36
N TRP A 191 -2.36 11.51 20.02
CA TRP A 191 -3.43 11.97 19.16
C TRP A 191 -4.70 11.16 19.39
N ASP A 192 -5.82 11.85 19.61
CA ASP A 192 -7.13 11.24 19.72
C ASP A 192 -7.75 11.10 18.32
N PHE A 193 -7.62 9.90 17.74
CA PHE A 193 -8.19 9.58 16.43
C PHE A 193 -9.72 9.62 16.39
N THR A 194 -10.40 9.72 17.54
CA THR A 194 -11.85 9.95 17.54
C THR A 194 -12.22 11.38 17.15
N GLN A 195 -11.28 12.33 17.26
CA GLN A 195 -11.46 13.76 16.97
C GLN A 195 -10.99 14.15 15.56
N ILE A 196 -10.76 13.19 14.66
CA ILE A 196 -10.37 13.54 13.28
C ILE A 196 -11.49 14.34 12.60
N ASP A 197 -11.10 15.43 11.95
CA ASP A 197 -12.01 16.34 11.24
C ASP A 197 -12.56 15.71 9.94
N ASN A 198 -11.79 14.80 9.35
CA ASN A 198 -12.12 14.11 8.11
C ASN A 198 -12.22 12.59 8.32
N SER A 199 -13.02 11.92 7.50
CA SER A 199 -12.94 10.48 7.28
C SER A 199 -11.85 10.21 6.25
N ILE A 200 -10.87 9.37 6.59
CA ILE A 200 -9.79 9.01 5.68
C ILE A 200 -10.04 7.60 5.17
N LEU A 201 -10.15 7.45 3.85
CA LEU A 201 -10.53 6.19 3.21
C LEU A 201 -9.44 5.76 2.24
N TYR A 202 -9.34 4.45 2.02
CA TYR A 202 -8.51 3.87 0.99
C TYR A 202 -9.38 3.43 -0.19
N VAL A 203 -8.93 3.70 -1.41
CA VAL A 203 -9.61 3.33 -2.65
C VAL A 203 -8.70 2.39 -3.44
N GLU A 204 -9.10 1.12 -3.50
CA GLU A 204 -8.49 0.10 -4.35
C GLU A 204 -9.13 0.18 -5.74
N ILE A 205 -8.31 0.27 -6.79
CA ILE A 205 -8.83 0.42 -8.15
C ILE A 205 -8.71 -0.89 -8.93
N SER A 206 -7.48 -1.35 -9.15
CA SER A 206 -7.17 -2.62 -9.82
C SER A 206 -5.67 -2.90 -9.71
N ASP A 207 -5.25 -4.16 -9.91
CA ASP A 207 -3.88 -4.64 -9.71
C ASP A 207 -2.77 -3.84 -10.43
N ASP A 208 -3.09 -3.15 -11.53
CA ASP A 208 -2.13 -2.39 -12.36
C ASP A 208 -2.36 -0.87 -12.33
N VAL A 209 -3.21 -0.36 -11.43
CA VAL A 209 -3.55 1.07 -11.32
C VAL A 209 -3.27 1.56 -9.90
N GLN A 210 -2.74 2.77 -9.80
CA GLN A 210 -2.36 3.38 -8.53
C GLN A 210 -3.55 3.55 -7.58
N ASP A 211 -3.55 2.84 -6.46
CA ASP A 211 -4.54 3.03 -5.40
C ASP A 211 -4.38 4.39 -4.71
N LEU A 212 -5.44 4.84 -4.03
CA LEU A 212 -5.52 6.19 -3.48
C LEU A 212 -5.92 6.19 -2.01
N VAL A 213 -5.40 7.15 -1.26
CA VAL A 213 -5.96 7.56 0.03
C VAL A 213 -6.70 8.87 -0.16
N ILE A 214 -7.97 8.92 0.26
CA ILE A 214 -8.82 10.10 0.09
C ILE A 214 -9.22 10.74 1.41
N VAL A 215 -9.42 12.05 1.36
CA VAL A 215 -9.84 12.88 2.49
C VAL A 215 -11.30 13.30 2.28
N ARG A 216 -12.22 12.68 3.02
CA ARG A 216 -13.65 13.01 3.03
C ARG A 216 -13.97 13.89 4.24
N PRO A 217 -14.40 15.15 4.06
CA PRO A 217 -14.91 15.96 5.18
C PRO A 217 -16.02 15.24 5.93
N LYS A 218 -16.00 15.28 7.28
CA LYS A 218 -17.14 14.78 8.06
C LYS A 218 -18.30 15.75 7.92
N ASP A 219 -19.50 15.19 7.78
CA ASP A 219 -20.78 15.92 7.76
C ASP A 219 -21.16 16.47 9.15
#